data_AF-A0A3S0FJ95-F1
#
_entry.id   AF-A0A3S0FJ95-F1
#
_cell.length_a   1.000
_cell.length_b   1.000
_cell.length_c   1.000
_cell.angle_alpha   90.00
_cell.angle_beta   90.00
_cell.angle_gamma   90.00
#
_symmetry.space_group_name_H-M   'P 1'
#
loop_
_entity.id
_entity.type
_entity.pdbx_description
1 polymer ?
#
loop_
_entity_poly.entity_id
_entity_poly.type
_entity_poly.pdbx_seq_one_letter_code
_entity_poly.pdbx_strand_id
1 'polypeptide(L)'
;MNAPVAAPKAPPKAATNSKVPHVLAHSPKDNVAVVVVEDLKAGTQAFGVVTENDTTFNVDVKDDIPIGHKVALIDLKKGDTVIKYGQDVGKMVGDAPKGRHVHIHNHKTKRW
;
A
#
# COMPACT_ATOMS: atom_id res chain seq x y z
N MET A 1 -11.42 55.76 -10.16
CA MET A 1 -11.01 54.80 -11.21
C MET A 1 -10.40 53.62 -10.48
N ASN A 2 -11.15 52.55 -10.23
CA ASN A 2 -10.66 51.41 -9.44
C ASN A 2 -9.95 50.43 -10.38
N ALA A 3 -8.69 50.13 -10.07
CA ALA A 3 -7.89 49.11 -10.74
C ALA A 3 -8.49 47.71 -10.48
N PRO A 4 -8.36 46.75 -11.42
CA PRO A 4 -8.85 45.40 -11.21
C PRO A 4 -7.99 44.68 -10.17
N VAL A 5 -8.64 44.10 -9.16
CA VAL A 5 -8.01 43.16 -8.22
C VAL A 5 -7.65 41.90 -9.01
N ALA A 6 -6.35 41.59 -9.06
CA ALA A 6 -5.86 40.36 -9.65
C ALA A 6 -6.40 39.14 -8.87
N ALA A 7 -6.99 38.19 -9.58
CA ALA A 7 -7.38 36.90 -9.03
C ALA A 7 -6.14 36.19 -8.42
N PRO A 8 -6.29 35.44 -7.31
CA PRO A 8 -5.18 34.73 -6.71
C PRO A 8 -4.60 33.73 -7.72
N LYS A 9 -3.29 33.83 -7.97
CA LYS A 9 -2.55 32.87 -8.80
C LYS A 9 -2.70 31.48 -8.16
N ALA A 10 -3.15 30.50 -8.95
CA ALA A 10 -3.21 29.10 -8.54
C ALA A 10 -1.85 28.66 -7.96
N PRO A 11 -1.83 27.82 -6.91
CA PRO A 11 -0.59 27.36 -6.31
C PRO A 11 0.28 26.68 -7.38
N PRO A 12 1.61 26.83 -7.30
CA PRO A 12 2.52 26.25 -8.27
C PRO A 12 2.30 24.72 -8.31
N LYS A 13 2.05 24.17 -9.50
CA LYS A 13 2.02 22.71 -9.71
C LYS A 13 3.40 22.18 -9.29
N ALA A 14 3.44 21.39 -8.22
CA ALA A 14 4.65 20.70 -7.81
C ALA A 14 5.18 19.89 -9.01
N ALA A 15 6.43 20.14 -9.39
CA ALA A 15 7.14 19.29 -10.34
C ALA A 15 7.35 17.93 -9.66
N THR A 16 6.42 17.00 -9.85
CA THR A 16 6.53 15.68 -9.25
C THR A 16 7.46 14.84 -10.12
N ASN A 17 8.65 14.54 -9.61
CA ASN A 17 9.33 13.28 -9.97
C ASN A 17 8.36 12.17 -9.58
N SER A 18 7.45 11.81 -10.49
CA SER A 18 6.37 10.88 -10.21
C SER A 18 6.97 9.48 -10.10
N LYS A 19 7.32 9.09 -8.87
CA LYS A 19 7.72 7.71 -8.59
C LYS A 19 6.45 6.87 -8.72
N VAL A 20 6.40 6.00 -9.73
CA VAL A 20 5.25 5.11 -9.93
C VAL A 20 5.16 4.15 -8.73
N PRO A 21 3.99 4.02 -8.07
CA PRO A 21 3.84 3.10 -6.94
C PRO A 21 3.97 1.65 -7.39
N HIS A 22 4.68 0.86 -6.59
CA HIS A 22 4.77 -0.59 -6.74
C HIS A 22 3.63 -1.28 -5.98
N VAL A 23 3.21 -0.68 -4.87
CA VAL A 23 2.16 -1.20 -4.00
C VAL A 23 1.18 -0.10 -3.58
N LEU A 24 -0.08 -0.46 -3.33
CA LEU A 24 -1.11 0.43 -2.81
C LEU A 24 -1.71 -0.13 -1.52
N ALA A 25 -1.83 0.71 -0.50
CA ALA A 25 -2.71 0.50 0.64
C ALA A 25 -3.95 1.40 0.48
N HIS A 26 -5.10 0.97 0.97
CA HIS A 26 -6.28 1.81 0.89
C HIS A 26 -6.33 2.80 2.05
N SER A 27 -6.18 2.29 3.28
CA SER A 27 -6.30 3.06 4.52
C SER A 27 -4.98 3.08 5.31
N PRO A 28 -4.70 4.12 6.12
CA PRO A 28 -3.59 4.10 7.08
C PRO A 28 -3.69 2.95 8.11
N LYS A 29 -4.88 2.37 8.27
CA LYS A 29 -5.13 1.22 9.15
C LYS A 29 -4.77 -0.12 8.52
N ASP A 30 -4.52 -0.16 7.21
CA ASP A 30 -4.21 -1.40 6.51
C ASP A 30 -2.87 -1.96 6.99
N ASN A 31 -2.83 -3.27 7.23
CA ASN A 31 -1.60 -3.97 7.59
C ASN A 31 -1.02 -4.78 6.42
N VAL A 32 -1.61 -4.63 5.24
CA VAL A 32 -1.18 -5.20 3.96
C VAL A 32 -1.35 -4.18 2.84
N ALA A 33 -0.50 -4.23 1.83
CA ALA A 33 -0.66 -3.46 0.58
C ALA A 33 -0.75 -4.42 -0.61
N VAL A 34 -1.42 -4.01 -1.68
CA VAL A 34 -1.57 -4.77 -2.92
C VAL A 34 -0.49 -4.35 -3.91
N VAL A 35 0.18 -5.31 -4.53
CA VAL A 35 1.14 -5.08 -5.62
C VAL A 35 0.40 -4.66 -6.88
N VAL A 36 0.84 -3.58 -7.52
CA VAL A 36 0.20 -2.98 -8.72
C VAL A 36 1.13 -2.91 -9.94
N VAL A 37 2.31 -3.53 -9.84
CA VAL A 37 3.25 -3.68 -10.94
C VAL A 37 3.50 -5.17 -11.20
N GLU A 38 3.88 -5.51 -12.42
CA GLU A 38 4.39 -6.85 -12.75
C GLU A 38 5.81 -7.03 -12.20
N ASP A 39 6.23 -8.28 -12.01
CA ASP A 39 7.60 -8.66 -11.64
C ASP A 39 8.20 -7.95 -10.40
N LEU A 40 7.41 -7.73 -9.35
CA LEU A 40 7.96 -7.23 -8.08
C LEU A 40 8.88 -8.28 -7.44
N LYS A 41 10.20 -8.05 -7.50
CA LYS A 41 11.24 -8.97 -7.01
C LYS A 41 11.61 -8.75 -5.55
N ALA A 42 12.02 -9.83 -4.88
CA ALA A 42 12.66 -9.75 -3.58
C ALA A 42 13.86 -8.79 -3.58
N GLY A 43 14.08 -8.08 -2.48
CA GLY A 43 15.13 -7.06 -2.36
C GLY A 43 14.73 -5.68 -2.86
N THR A 44 13.59 -5.54 -3.54
CA THR A 44 13.06 -4.25 -3.97
C THR A 44 12.63 -3.42 -2.75
N GLN A 45 13.12 -2.18 -2.65
CA GLN A 45 12.50 -1.19 -1.77
C GLN A 45 11.29 -0.59 -2.50
N ALA A 46 10.13 -1.21 -2.29
CA ALA A 46 8.89 -0.85 -2.97
C ALA A 46 8.34 0.47 -2.43
N PHE A 47 8.14 1.43 -3.34
CA PHE A 47 7.41 2.66 -3.06
C PHE A 47 5.91 2.39 -3.07
N GLY A 48 5.20 2.89 -2.05
CA GLY A 48 3.76 2.73 -1.89
C GLY A 48 3.03 4.02 -1.56
N VAL A 49 1.73 4.02 -1.87
CA VAL A 49 0.80 5.12 -1.60
C VAL A 49 -0.40 4.57 -0.82
N VAL A 50 -0.86 5.34 0.17
CA VAL A 50 -2.14 5.14 0.85
C VAL A 50 -3.20 5.98 0.14
N THR A 51 -4.14 5.32 -0.53
CA THR A 51 -5.07 6.02 -1.45
C THR A 51 -6.12 6.87 -0.73
N GLU A 52 -6.41 6.61 0.56
CA GLU A 52 -7.37 7.39 1.35
C GLU A 52 -6.91 8.84 1.59
N ASN A 53 -5.60 9.09 1.66
CA ASN A 53 -5.06 10.39 2.09
C ASN A 53 -3.77 10.83 1.37
N ASP A 54 -3.41 10.17 0.27
CA ASP A 54 -2.22 10.44 -0.54
C ASP A 54 -0.88 10.37 0.21
N THR A 55 -0.86 9.80 1.42
CA THR A 55 0.40 9.58 2.14
C THR A 55 1.22 8.47 1.48
N THR A 56 2.53 8.51 1.67
CA THR A 56 3.46 7.57 1.01
C THR A 56 4.25 6.77 2.03
N PHE A 57 4.73 5.61 1.62
CA PHE A 57 5.59 4.75 2.43
C PHE A 57 6.55 3.95 1.56
N ASN A 58 7.55 3.33 2.19
CA ASN A 58 8.39 2.32 1.55
C ASN A 58 8.33 1.01 2.33
N VAL A 59 8.46 -0.11 1.62
CA VAL A 59 8.57 -1.45 2.22
C VAL A 59 9.66 -2.24 1.51
N ASP A 60 10.57 -2.82 2.28
CA ASP A 60 11.59 -3.73 1.74
C ASP A 60 10.95 -5.09 1.47
N VAL A 61 10.72 -5.39 0.19
CA VAL A 61 10.10 -6.64 -0.25
C VAL A 61 11.07 -7.80 -0.03
N LYS A 62 10.57 -8.90 0.51
CA LYS A 62 11.39 -10.07 0.89
C LYS A 62 11.16 -11.30 0.03
N ASP A 63 10.12 -11.30 -0.79
CA ASP A 63 9.74 -12.38 -1.70
C ASP A 63 9.49 -11.82 -3.11
N ASP A 64 9.53 -12.67 -4.13
CA ASP A 64 8.90 -12.33 -5.41
C ASP A 64 7.37 -12.36 -5.22
N ILE A 65 6.69 -11.24 -5.49
CA ILE A 65 5.26 -11.09 -5.25
C ILE A 65 4.53 -10.75 -6.56
N PRO A 66 3.60 -11.60 -7.03
CA PRO A 66 2.82 -11.31 -8.24
C PRO A 66 1.96 -10.04 -8.13
N ILE A 67 1.65 -9.43 -9.27
CA ILE A 67 0.65 -8.35 -9.35
C ILE A 67 -0.69 -8.80 -8.75
N GLY A 68 -1.38 -7.91 -8.03
CA GLY A 68 -2.64 -8.17 -7.35
C GLY A 68 -2.51 -8.94 -6.02
N HIS A 69 -1.33 -9.51 -5.72
CA HIS A 69 -1.07 -10.16 -4.44
C HIS A 69 -0.71 -9.12 -3.38
N LYS A 70 -0.65 -9.56 -2.11
CA LYS A 70 -0.43 -8.65 -0.99
C LYS A 70 0.99 -8.79 -0.43
N VAL A 71 1.54 -7.68 0.04
CA VAL A 71 2.73 -7.61 0.89
C VAL A 71 2.34 -7.20 2.31
N ALA A 72 2.95 -7.81 3.32
CA ALA A 72 2.76 -7.43 4.72
C ALA A 72 3.43 -6.07 5.02
N LEU A 73 2.70 -5.14 5.65
CA LEU A 73 3.23 -3.81 6.04
C LEU A 73 3.80 -3.78 7.47
N ILE A 74 3.45 -4.80 8.26
CA ILE A 74 3.94 -5.08 9.61
C ILE A 74 4.27 -6.56 9.72
N ASP A 75 4.85 -6.99 10.84
CA ASP A 75 4.96 -8.41 11.14
C ASP A 75 3.58 -8.98 11.44
N LEU A 76 3.17 -9.98 10.66
CA LEU A 76 1.92 -10.71 10.85
C LEU A 76 2.24 -12.15 11.27
N LYS A 77 1.72 -12.58 12.40
CA LYS A 77 1.83 -13.95 12.90
C LYS A 77 0.56 -14.74 12.62
N LYS A 78 0.65 -16.06 12.63
CA LYS A 78 -0.52 -16.94 12.59
C LYS A 78 -1.54 -16.53 13.66
N GLY A 79 -2.79 -16.37 13.23
CA GLY A 79 -3.90 -15.93 14.09
C GLY A 79 -4.18 -14.42 14.03
N ASP A 80 -3.21 -13.61 13.59
CA ASP A 80 -3.39 -12.17 13.46
C ASP A 80 -4.45 -11.83 12.42
N THR A 81 -5.16 -10.74 12.66
CA THR A 81 -6.17 -10.21 11.73
C THR A 81 -5.50 -9.49 10.58
N VAL A 82 -5.95 -9.75 9.35
CA VAL A 82 -5.57 -8.95 8.18
C VAL A 82 -6.57 -7.82 8.01
N ILE A 83 -6.06 -6.59 7.99
CA ILE A 83 -6.82 -5.37 7.80
C ILE A 83 -6.53 -4.83 6.40
N LYS A 84 -7.59 -4.71 5.59
CA LYS A 84 -7.54 -4.12 4.25
C LYS A 84 -8.79 -3.26 4.05
N TYR A 85 -8.66 -2.10 3.41
CA TYR A 85 -9.74 -1.10 3.33
C TYR A 85 -10.19 -0.59 4.70
N GLY A 86 -9.31 -0.62 5.70
CA GLY A 86 -9.63 -0.31 7.09
C GLY A 86 -10.57 -1.34 7.76
N GLN A 87 -10.81 -2.49 7.13
CA GLN A 87 -11.71 -3.53 7.62
C GLN A 87 -10.98 -4.84 7.88
N ASP A 88 -11.50 -5.62 8.84
CA ASP A 88 -11.10 -7.01 9.05
C ASP A 88 -11.58 -7.86 7.87
N VAL A 89 -10.64 -8.35 7.07
CA VAL A 89 -10.95 -9.17 5.88
C VAL A 89 -10.65 -10.65 6.07
N GLY A 90 -10.05 -11.04 7.19
CA GLY A 90 -9.49 -12.38 7.34
C GLY A 90 -8.49 -12.53 8.46
N LYS A 91 -7.95 -13.74 8.56
CA LYS A 91 -6.92 -14.09 9.52
C LYS A 91 -5.75 -14.80 8.86
N MET A 92 -4.57 -14.55 9.40
CA MET A 92 -3.37 -15.28 9.03
C MET A 92 -3.46 -16.73 9.51
N VAL A 93 -3.11 -17.66 8.63
CA VAL A 93 -2.99 -19.10 8.93
C VAL A 93 -1.53 -19.57 8.95
N GLY A 94 -0.61 -18.69 8.59
CA GLY A 94 0.84 -18.83 8.76
C GLY A 94 1.48 -17.45 8.97
N ASP A 95 2.76 -17.41 9.28
CA ASP A 95 3.47 -16.16 9.53
C ASP A 95 3.83 -15.43 8.22
N ALA A 96 3.87 -14.10 8.28
CA ALA A 96 4.38 -13.22 7.25
C ALA A 96 5.01 -11.98 7.91
N PRO A 97 6.32 -12.02 8.22
CA PRO A 97 7.08 -10.82 8.61
C PRO A 97 6.91 -9.68 7.61
N LYS A 98 7.14 -8.44 8.05
CA LYS A 98 7.04 -7.25 7.19
C LYS A 98 7.81 -7.44 5.87
N GLY A 99 7.16 -7.09 4.76
CA GLY A 99 7.72 -7.22 3.42
C GLY A 99 7.53 -8.60 2.76
N ARG A 100 6.94 -9.57 3.45
CA ARG A 100 6.65 -10.92 2.91
C ARG A 100 5.30 -10.99 2.20
N HIS A 101 5.16 -12.00 1.35
CA HIS A 101 3.98 -12.29 0.55
C HIS A 101 2.81 -12.78 1.42
N VAL A 102 1.64 -12.15 1.29
CA VAL A 102 0.37 -12.55 1.93
C VAL A 102 -0.64 -12.99 0.88
N HIS A 103 -0.97 -14.28 0.87
CA HIS A 103 -1.92 -14.87 -0.08
C HIS A 103 -2.59 -16.13 0.50
N ILE A 104 -3.29 -16.92 -0.32
CA ILE A 104 -4.12 -18.04 0.15
C ILE A 104 -3.38 -19.10 0.99
N HIS A 105 -2.05 -19.20 0.86
CA HIS A 105 -1.24 -20.17 1.60
C HIS A 105 -1.04 -19.78 3.07
N ASN A 106 -1.07 -18.48 3.40
CA ASN A 106 -0.85 -17.97 4.76
C ASN A 106 -1.95 -17.01 5.24
N HIS A 107 -2.99 -16.75 4.44
CA HIS A 107 -4.14 -15.91 4.80
C HIS A 107 -5.46 -16.52 4.32
N LYS A 108 -6.44 -16.62 5.22
CA LYS A 108 -7.83 -17.01 4.91
C LYS A 108 -8.77 -15.83 5.10
N THR A 109 -9.56 -15.54 4.06
CA THR A 109 -10.59 -14.50 4.13
C THR A 109 -11.77 -14.98 4.99
N LYS A 110 -12.44 -14.04 5.67
CA LYS A 110 -13.75 -14.33 6.24
C LYS A 110 -14.75 -14.48 5.09
N ARG A 111 -15.50 -15.59 5.08
CA ARG A 111 -16.67 -15.70 4.19
C ARG A 111 -17.78 -14.84 4.79
N TRP A 112 -18.36 -13.99 3.94
CA TRP A 112 -19.59 -13.25 4.20
C TRP A 112 -20.79 -14.09 3.77
#